data_AF-A0A963UIA9-F1
#
_entry.id   AF-A0A963UIA9-F1
#
_cell.length_a   1.000
_cell.length_b   1.000
_cell.length_c   1.000
_cell.angle_alpha   90.00
_cell.angle_beta   90.00
_cell.angle_gamma   90.00
#
_symmetry.space_group_name_H-M   'P 1'
#
loop_
_entity.id
_entity.type
_entity.pdbx_description
1 polymer ?
#
loop_
_entity_poly.entity_id
_entity_poly.type
_entity_poly.pdbx_seq_one_letter_code
_entity_poly.pdbx_strand_id
1 'polypeptide(L)'
;MTEERYLLICNTSDGLIAQINGVVTQLQFARRTGLVPIVYLHQRSNMFGGPNPYFDAEQGGNVWDYYFEPIGVSGQDLERLVAGGRVLTLSTASELQRLFRWEPESWYMNPFGYYRSVVNRADGPYPETWWQEQRDRARPFLSDGTIRFRRSILAQVEAFAAAKFADHTLGLQLRGSDKFDFGVGPNLSRKIVPEEYFPHIDRYLAAHPDCTRIFVATDQRQWLKVLEAAYPDHVISYSEISLSDSDDNSFNRQDKKAARGGEVLCDMLLLSRCRHLIKCHAAVGEMALVLNRDLPFLDLNYAEQPMIARSRPARLIAAPLIWLAARIWSIVARKGLALDPVVSIDGSEIRVGKGKGRSINTRTGATEFAARAPVFSKRFVSDGFDWLLRKLGGLCFGYAPRGS
;
A
#
# COMPACT_ATOMS: atom_id res chain seq x y z
N MET A 1 0.47 -6.62 42.23
CA MET A 1 0.82 -6.85 40.82
C MET A 1 -0.41 -6.50 40.00
N THR A 2 -0.32 -5.54 39.08
CA THR A 2 -1.42 -5.26 38.14
C THR A 2 -1.63 -6.49 37.27
N GLU A 3 -2.88 -6.96 37.14
CA GLU A 3 -3.17 -8.11 36.28
C GLU A 3 -2.74 -7.82 34.83
N GLU A 4 -2.06 -8.79 34.22
CA GLU A 4 -1.60 -8.70 32.85
C GLU A 4 -2.81 -8.64 31.90
N ARG A 5 -2.78 -7.69 30.96
CA ARG A 5 -3.81 -7.47 29.94
C ARG A 5 -3.25 -7.76 28.55
N TYR A 6 -4.11 -8.28 27.69
CA TYR A 6 -3.72 -8.74 26.36
C TYR A 6 -4.35 -7.89 25.26
N LEU A 7 -3.69 -7.79 24.11
CA LEU A 7 -4.26 -7.25 22.88
C LEU A 7 -4.46 -8.39 21.88
N LEU A 8 -5.72 -8.65 21.49
CA LEU A 8 -6.04 -9.54 20.39
C LEU A 8 -5.86 -8.81 19.06
N ILE A 9 -4.81 -9.19 18.34
CA ILE A 9 -4.45 -8.66 17.03
C ILE A 9 -5.26 -9.37 15.96
N CYS A 10 -6.02 -8.58 15.21
CA CYS A 10 -6.98 -9.08 14.22
C CYS A 10 -6.54 -8.77 12.79
N ASN A 11 -7.10 -9.53 11.84
CA ASN A 11 -6.81 -9.41 10.42
C ASN A 11 -7.54 -8.24 9.74
N THR A 12 -6.98 -7.84 8.60
CA THR A 12 -7.69 -7.11 7.54
C THR A 12 -8.16 -8.09 6.46
N SER A 13 -9.05 -7.69 5.54
CA SER A 13 -9.51 -8.56 4.44
C SER A 13 -8.68 -8.38 3.16
N ASP A 14 -7.44 -7.91 3.32
CA ASP A 14 -6.54 -7.59 2.21
C ASP A 14 -5.58 -8.77 1.92
N GLY A 15 -4.69 -8.58 0.94
CA GLY A 15 -3.61 -9.51 0.64
C GLY A 15 -2.69 -9.78 1.84
N LEU A 16 -1.99 -10.92 1.85
CA LEU A 16 -1.31 -11.43 3.04
C LEU A 16 -0.25 -10.46 3.60
N ILE A 17 0.52 -9.81 2.72
CA ILE A 17 1.53 -8.83 3.16
C ILE A 17 0.89 -7.59 3.78
N ALA A 18 -0.31 -7.20 3.34
CA ALA A 18 -1.07 -6.14 3.99
C ALA A 18 -1.61 -6.58 5.36
N GLN A 19 -1.98 -7.86 5.53
CA GLN A 19 -2.31 -8.40 6.85
C GLN A 19 -1.11 -8.41 7.80
N ILE A 20 0.09 -8.77 7.32
CA ILE A 20 1.34 -8.69 8.10
C ILE A 20 1.63 -7.24 8.51
N ASN A 21 1.47 -6.29 7.58
CA ASN A 21 1.56 -4.88 7.89
C ASN A 21 0.59 -4.48 9.02
N GLY A 22 -0.67 -4.92 8.95
CA GLY A 22 -1.65 -4.70 10.01
C GLY A 22 -1.28 -5.32 11.36
N VAL A 23 -0.65 -6.50 11.36
CA VAL A 23 -0.11 -7.14 12.57
C VAL A 23 1.03 -6.32 13.15
N VAL A 24 2.01 -5.90 12.35
CA VAL A 24 3.15 -5.08 12.80
C VAL A 24 2.66 -3.80 13.46
N THR A 25 1.70 -3.08 12.86
CA THR A 25 1.19 -1.85 13.46
C THR A 25 0.46 -2.11 14.80
N GLN A 26 -0.27 -3.22 14.93
CA GLN A 26 -0.92 -3.58 16.19
C GLN A 26 0.08 -4.08 17.24
N LEU A 27 1.17 -4.75 16.85
CA LEU A 27 2.27 -5.11 17.75
C LEU A 27 2.99 -3.85 18.28
N GLN A 28 3.19 -2.83 17.45
CA GLN A 28 3.69 -1.53 17.88
C GLN A 28 2.78 -0.91 18.94
N PHE A 29 1.46 -0.92 18.71
CA PHE A 29 0.49 -0.42 19.67
C PHE A 29 0.53 -1.21 21.00
N ALA A 30 0.56 -2.55 20.94
CA ALA A 30 0.68 -3.40 22.12
C ALA A 30 1.94 -3.06 22.94
N ARG A 31 3.09 -2.93 22.28
CA ARG A 31 4.38 -2.57 22.92
C ARG A 31 4.32 -1.20 23.59
N ARG A 32 3.75 -0.18 22.93
CA ARG A 32 3.64 1.17 23.50
C ARG A 32 2.67 1.25 24.69
N THR A 33 1.66 0.39 24.72
CA THR A 33 0.61 0.41 25.75
C THR A 33 0.83 -0.62 26.87
N GLY A 34 1.92 -1.40 26.80
CA GLY A 34 2.23 -2.44 27.79
C GLY A 34 1.26 -3.63 27.76
N LEU A 35 0.61 -3.88 26.61
CA LEU A 35 -0.28 -5.03 26.41
C LEU A 35 0.49 -6.22 25.85
N VAL A 36 0.14 -7.42 26.29
CA VAL A 36 0.70 -8.66 25.73
C VAL A 36 -0.04 -9.02 24.44
N PRO A 37 0.65 -9.11 23.28
CA PRO A 37 -0.01 -9.39 22.02
C PRO A 37 -0.41 -10.86 21.89
N ILE A 38 -1.59 -11.10 21.32
CA ILE A 38 -2.07 -12.41 20.85
C ILE A 38 -2.46 -12.24 19.39
N VAL A 39 -1.82 -12.95 18.46
CA VAL A 39 -2.14 -12.83 17.03
C VAL A 39 -3.10 -13.93 16.61
N TYR A 40 -4.31 -13.54 16.22
CA TYR A 40 -5.34 -14.46 15.75
C TYR A 40 -6.06 -13.91 14.52
N LEU A 41 -5.66 -14.38 13.34
CA LEU A 41 -6.24 -13.96 12.06
C LEU A 41 -7.42 -14.89 11.71
N HIS A 42 -8.62 -14.52 12.17
CA HIS A 42 -9.84 -15.32 12.02
C HIS A 42 -10.28 -15.46 10.53
N GLN A 43 -11.19 -16.40 10.27
CA GLN A 43 -11.90 -16.57 8.99
C GLN A 43 -12.56 -15.29 8.46
N ARG A 44 -12.88 -14.31 9.30
CA ARG A 44 -13.50 -13.05 8.92
C ARG A 44 -12.67 -11.89 9.45
N SER A 45 -12.54 -10.85 8.62
CA SER A 45 -11.85 -9.62 8.96
C SER A 45 -12.69 -8.77 9.90
N ASN A 46 -12.08 -8.30 10.99
CA ASN A 46 -12.73 -7.35 11.90
C ASN A 46 -12.75 -5.93 11.32
N MET A 47 -11.85 -5.60 10.38
CA MET A 47 -11.80 -4.27 9.77
C MET A 47 -12.87 -4.04 8.71
N PHE A 48 -13.19 -5.07 7.91
CA PHE A 48 -14.09 -4.93 6.76
C PHE A 48 -15.28 -5.90 6.80
N GLY A 49 -15.34 -6.81 7.77
CA GLY A 49 -16.40 -7.81 7.90
C GLY A 49 -16.36 -8.92 6.84
N GLY A 50 -15.53 -8.81 5.82
CA GLY A 50 -15.38 -9.79 4.74
C GLY A 50 -14.61 -11.06 5.16
N PRO A 51 -14.66 -12.13 4.34
CA PRO A 51 -13.87 -13.33 4.58
C PRO A 51 -12.37 -13.02 4.49
N ASN A 52 -11.55 -13.74 5.26
CA ASN A 52 -10.10 -13.72 5.11
C ASN A 52 -9.74 -14.50 3.82
N PRO A 53 -9.05 -13.86 2.85
CA PRO A 53 -8.73 -14.49 1.57
C PRO A 53 -7.81 -15.71 1.69
N TYR A 54 -7.12 -15.88 2.82
CA TYR A 54 -6.19 -16.98 3.05
C TYR A 54 -6.72 -18.05 4.02
N PHE A 55 -7.93 -17.90 4.55
CA PHE A 55 -8.50 -18.88 5.50
C PHE A 55 -8.83 -20.20 4.83
N ASP A 56 -8.39 -21.29 5.46
CA ASP A 56 -8.61 -22.67 5.06
C ASP A 56 -8.90 -23.52 6.31
N ALA A 57 -10.13 -24.00 6.43
CA ALA A 57 -10.57 -24.73 7.61
C ALA A 57 -9.76 -26.01 7.86
N GLU A 58 -9.18 -26.60 6.81
CA GLU A 58 -8.34 -27.80 6.91
C GLU A 58 -6.96 -27.50 7.54
N GLN A 59 -6.52 -26.24 7.50
CA GLN A 59 -5.24 -25.78 8.07
C GLN A 59 -5.39 -25.24 9.50
N GLY A 60 -6.62 -25.11 10.01
CA GLY A 60 -6.92 -24.66 11.37
C GLY A 60 -7.60 -23.29 11.45
N GLY A 61 -7.99 -22.88 12.67
CA GLY A 61 -8.82 -21.68 12.90
C GLY A 61 -8.10 -20.33 12.80
N ASN A 62 -6.76 -20.32 12.82
CA ASN A 62 -5.94 -19.12 12.85
C ASN A 62 -5.02 -19.06 11.62
N VAL A 63 -5.29 -18.14 10.69
CA VAL A 63 -4.49 -17.99 9.46
C VAL A 63 -3.03 -17.63 9.75
N TRP A 64 -2.75 -16.96 10.88
CA TRP A 64 -1.37 -16.68 11.30
C TRP A 64 -0.54 -17.95 11.41
N ASP A 65 -1.12 -18.97 12.02
CA ASP A 65 -0.46 -20.24 12.30
C ASP A 65 -0.24 -21.05 11.01
N TYR A 66 -0.70 -20.63 9.85
CA TYR A 66 -0.36 -21.34 8.61
C TYR A 66 1.10 -21.07 8.21
N TYR A 67 1.60 -19.86 8.52
CA TYR A 67 2.86 -19.36 7.98
C TYR A 67 3.86 -18.91 9.04
N PHE A 68 3.41 -18.60 10.26
CA PHE A 68 4.23 -18.05 11.33
C PHE A 68 4.18 -18.92 12.58
N GLU A 69 5.17 -18.72 13.46
CA GLU A 69 5.12 -19.25 14.81
C GLU A 69 4.10 -18.45 15.65
N PRO A 70 3.39 -19.08 16.60
CA PRO A 70 2.39 -18.40 17.42
C PRO A 70 2.98 -17.24 18.22
N ILE A 71 2.22 -16.14 18.33
CA ILE A 71 2.51 -15.01 19.22
C ILE A 71 1.38 -14.91 20.24
N GLY A 72 1.73 -15.05 21.53
CA GLY A 72 0.78 -15.02 22.63
C GLY A 72 0.43 -16.42 23.13
N VAL A 73 -0.82 -16.61 23.55
CA VAL A 73 -1.30 -17.84 24.19
C VAL A 73 -1.98 -18.78 23.21
N SER A 74 -2.23 -20.04 23.64
CA SER A 74 -2.98 -21.01 22.84
C SER A 74 -4.44 -20.61 22.64
N GLY A 75 -5.14 -21.22 21.68
CA GLY A 75 -6.58 -20.98 21.48
C GLY A 75 -7.43 -21.27 22.73
N GLN A 76 -7.12 -22.35 23.46
CA GLN A 76 -7.82 -22.71 24.71
C GLN A 76 -7.55 -21.72 25.85
N ASP A 77 -6.37 -21.11 25.88
CA ASP A 77 -6.06 -20.05 26.83
C ASP A 77 -6.75 -18.73 26.44
N LEU A 78 -6.80 -18.43 25.13
CA LEU A 78 -7.47 -17.23 24.61
C LEU A 78 -8.93 -17.18 25.04
N GLU A 79 -9.69 -18.27 24.89
CA GLU A 79 -11.09 -18.34 25.32
C GLU A 79 -11.26 -18.02 26.82
N ARG A 80 -10.37 -18.57 27.67
CA ARG A 80 -10.36 -18.29 29.11
C ARG A 80 -10.04 -16.83 29.42
N LEU A 81 -9.06 -16.25 28.73
CA LEU A 81 -8.69 -14.84 28.90
C LEU A 81 -9.80 -13.89 28.44
N VAL A 82 -10.50 -14.22 27.34
CA VAL A 82 -11.66 -13.47 26.86
C VAL A 82 -12.80 -13.53 27.88
N ALA A 83 -13.15 -14.72 28.36
CA ALA A 83 -14.19 -14.90 29.38
C ALA A 83 -13.87 -14.15 30.69
N GLY A 84 -12.58 -14.04 31.04
CA GLY A 84 -12.11 -13.27 32.19
C GLY A 84 -12.02 -11.75 31.96
N GLY A 85 -12.38 -11.23 30.78
CA GLY A 85 -12.31 -9.79 30.48
C GLY A 85 -10.87 -9.22 30.38
N ARG A 86 -9.88 -10.09 30.19
CA ARG A 86 -8.45 -9.71 30.16
C ARG A 86 -7.93 -9.37 28.77
N VAL A 87 -8.74 -9.59 27.73
CA VAL A 87 -8.40 -9.36 26.33
C VAL A 87 -9.05 -8.09 25.81
N LEU A 88 -8.23 -7.20 25.27
CA LEU A 88 -8.65 -6.02 24.51
C LEU A 88 -8.61 -6.32 23.02
N THR A 89 -9.55 -5.78 22.27
CA THR A 89 -9.59 -5.91 20.81
C THR A 89 -9.88 -4.54 20.21
N LEU A 90 -9.13 -4.17 19.17
CA LEU A 90 -9.49 -3.06 18.29
C LEU A 90 -10.60 -3.55 17.35
N SER A 91 -11.81 -3.60 17.88
CA SER A 91 -12.93 -4.33 17.28
C SER A 91 -13.63 -3.58 16.15
N THR A 92 -13.39 -2.28 16.03
CA THR A 92 -14.04 -1.46 15.01
C THR A 92 -13.10 -1.13 13.84
N ALA A 93 -13.67 -1.08 12.64
CA ALA A 93 -12.99 -0.58 11.45
C ALA A 93 -12.36 0.81 11.69
N SER A 94 -13.04 1.67 12.45
CA SER A 94 -12.59 3.03 12.77
C SER A 94 -11.35 3.04 13.66
N GLU A 95 -11.25 2.16 14.66
CA GLU A 95 -10.06 2.04 15.52
C GLU A 95 -8.86 1.55 14.72
N LEU A 96 -9.04 0.52 13.90
CA LEU A 96 -7.99 0.01 13.02
C LEU A 96 -7.58 1.05 11.97
N GLN A 97 -8.52 1.75 11.34
CA GLN A 97 -8.21 2.84 10.43
C GLN A 97 -7.47 3.99 11.10
N ARG A 98 -7.83 4.36 12.32
CA ARG A 98 -7.10 5.36 13.10
C ARG A 98 -5.66 4.93 13.31
N LEU A 99 -5.46 3.68 13.75
CA LEU A 99 -4.13 3.15 14.00
C LEU A 99 -3.29 3.06 12.71
N PHE A 100 -3.87 2.61 11.60
CA PHE A 100 -3.15 2.41 10.34
C PHE A 100 -2.92 3.70 9.55
N ARG A 101 -3.82 4.69 9.66
CA ARG A 101 -3.79 5.89 8.80
C ARG A 101 -3.47 7.18 9.54
N TRP A 102 -3.72 7.26 10.84
CA TRP A 102 -3.75 8.55 11.55
C TRP A 102 -2.85 8.61 12.78
N GLU A 103 -2.33 7.49 13.26
CA GLU A 103 -1.42 7.43 14.40
C GLU A 103 0.02 7.73 13.96
N PRO A 104 0.63 8.87 14.33
CA PRO A 104 1.94 9.27 13.83
C PRO A 104 3.08 8.34 14.22
N GLU A 105 2.93 7.58 15.31
CA GLU A 105 3.92 6.62 15.80
C GLU A 105 3.78 5.21 15.19
N SER A 106 2.77 5.00 14.33
CA SER A 106 2.64 3.76 13.56
C SER A 106 3.65 3.68 12.43
N TRP A 107 3.92 2.46 11.97
CA TRP A 107 4.56 2.19 10.69
C TRP A 107 3.57 2.39 9.53
N TYR A 108 4.05 3.03 8.46
CA TYR A 108 3.31 3.28 7.23
C TYR A 108 4.04 2.67 6.03
N MET A 109 3.50 1.58 5.49
CA MET A 109 3.95 1.00 4.22
C MET A 109 3.55 1.86 2.99
N ASN A 110 2.71 2.86 3.19
CA ASN A 110 2.21 3.75 2.14
C ASN A 110 2.02 5.15 2.72
N PRO A 111 2.27 6.20 1.93
CA PRO A 111 2.08 7.56 2.38
C PRO A 111 0.63 8.00 2.23
N PHE A 112 -0.27 7.43 3.02
CA PHE A 112 -1.66 7.89 3.12
C PHE A 112 -1.94 8.47 4.52
N GLY A 113 -3.13 9.06 4.69
CA GLY A 113 -3.58 9.57 5.98
C GLY A 113 -2.66 10.66 6.54
N TYR A 114 -2.19 10.53 7.77
CA TYR A 114 -1.39 11.53 8.49
C TYR A 114 -0.22 12.09 7.65
N TYR A 115 0.59 11.21 7.05
CA TYR A 115 1.79 11.63 6.34
C TYR A 115 1.54 12.28 4.98
N ARG A 116 0.31 12.17 4.46
CA ARG A 116 -0.11 12.84 3.22
C ARG A 116 -0.99 14.06 3.47
N SER A 117 -1.96 13.92 4.36
CA SER A 117 -2.98 14.92 4.63
C SER A 117 -2.57 15.96 5.67
N VAL A 118 -1.58 15.68 6.52
CA VAL A 118 -1.14 16.60 7.58
C VAL A 118 0.27 17.12 7.34
N VAL A 119 1.24 16.24 7.08
CA VAL A 119 2.66 16.65 7.00
C VAL A 119 3.21 16.69 5.57
N ASN A 120 2.56 15.98 4.64
CA ASN A 120 2.99 15.80 3.25
C ASN A 120 4.52 15.54 3.08
N ARG A 121 5.06 14.59 3.84
CA ARG A 121 6.51 14.28 3.79
C ARG A 121 6.91 13.36 2.65
N ALA A 122 5.99 12.53 2.19
CA ALA A 122 6.28 11.50 1.21
C ALA A 122 6.35 12.01 -0.24
N ASP A 123 5.71 13.15 -0.52
CA ASP A 123 5.82 13.88 -1.78
C ASP A 123 6.77 15.11 -1.64
N GLY A 124 7.47 15.21 -0.50
CA GLY A 124 8.39 16.31 -0.17
C GLY A 124 9.79 16.15 -0.77
N PRO A 125 10.74 17.06 -0.44
CA PRO A 125 12.08 17.06 -1.02
C PRO A 125 12.97 15.88 -0.61
N TYR A 126 12.60 15.12 0.43
CA TYR A 126 13.36 13.98 0.95
C TYR A 126 12.45 12.74 1.12
N PRO A 127 11.90 12.17 0.03
CA PRO A 127 11.01 11.01 0.13
C PRO A 127 11.75 9.76 0.62
N GLU A 128 13.03 9.61 0.27
CA GLU A 128 13.87 8.46 0.63
C GLU A 128 14.10 8.35 2.14
N THR A 129 14.40 9.46 2.83
CA THR A 129 14.61 9.44 4.29
C THR A 129 13.33 9.05 5.01
N TRP A 130 12.18 9.54 4.55
CA TRP A 130 10.89 9.14 5.11
C TRP A 130 10.64 7.64 4.93
N TRP A 131 10.88 7.09 3.73
CA TRP A 131 10.74 5.65 3.51
C TRP A 131 11.65 4.83 4.41
N GLN A 132 12.89 5.25 4.58
CA GLN A 132 13.80 4.56 5.49
C GLN A 132 13.35 4.66 6.96
N GLU A 133 12.94 5.84 7.42
CA GLU A 133 12.37 6.05 8.76
C GLU A 133 11.18 5.11 9.00
N GLN A 134 10.29 4.99 8.01
CA GLN A 134 9.17 4.08 8.11
C GLN A 134 9.71 2.64 8.22
N ARG A 135 10.58 2.17 7.31
CA ARG A 135 11.06 0.77 7.32
C ARG A 135 11.69 0.42 8.66
N ASP A 136 12.46 1.34 9.22
CA ASP A 136 13.11 1.18 10.52
C ASP A 136 12.12 1.06 11.70
N ARG A 137 10.87 1.55 11.56
CA ARG A 137 9.80 1.31 12.55
C ARG A 137 9.25 -0.12 12.49
N ALA A 138 9.20 -0.73 11.31
CA ALA A 138 8.70 -2.10 11.13
C ALA A 138 9.77 -3.16 11.40
N ARG A 139 11.04 -2.85 11.06
CA ARG A 139 12.19 -3.76 11.20
C ARG A 139 12.26 -4.47 12.53
N PRO A 140 12.16 -3.80 13.71
CA PRO A 140 12.27 -4.48 15.00
C PRO A 140 11.41 -5.72 15.08
N PHE A 141 10.14 -5.68 14.65
CA PHE A 141 9.23 -6.83 14.78
C PHE A 141 9.61 -8.03 13.91
N LEU A 142 10.41 -7.82 12.86
CA LEU A 142 10.92 -8.88 12.00
C LEU A 142 12.35 -9.28 12.38
N SER A 143 13.18 -8.33 12.82
CA SER A 143 14.60 -8.53 13.14
C SER A 143 14.84 -8.98 14.59
N ASP A 144 14.00 -8.55 15.54
CA ASP A 144 14.07 -8.95 16.97
C ASP A 144 13.46 -10.33 17.23
N GLY A 145 12.91 -10.98 16.20
CA GLY A 145 12.31 -12.30 16.29
C GLY A 145 10.91 -12.31 16.92
N THR A 146 10.23 -11.16 17.05
CA THR A 146 8.82 -11.14 17.45
C THR A 146 7.97 -11.93 16.45
N ILE A 147 8.09 -11.63 15.15
CA ILE A 147 7.48 -12.40 14.08
C ILE A 147 8.50 -13.43 13.58
N ARG A 148 8.16 -14.71 13.71
CA ARG A 148 9.00 -15.82 13.23
C ARG A 148 8.26 -16.59 12.15
N PHE A 149 8.89 -16.74 10.99
CA PHE A 149 8.37 -17.57 9.91
C PHE A 149 8.45 -19.04 10.32
N ARG A 150 7.46 -19.85 9.93
CA ARG A 150 7.53 -21.29 10.13
C ARG A 150 8.70 -21.89 9.38
N ARG A 151 9.32 -22.89 10.00
CA ARG A 151 10.41 -23.67 9.41
C ARG A 151 10.05 -24.24 8.04
N SER A 152 8.80 -24.64 7.81
CA SER A 152 8.34 -25.14 6.51
C SER A 152 8.36 -24.09 5.40
N ILE A 153 8.08 -22.82 5.71
CA ILE A 153 8.19 -21.71 4.75
C ILE A 153 9.66 -21.41 4.46
N LEU A 154 10.47 -21.29 5.51
CA LEU A 154 11.91 -21.08 5.34
C LEU A 154 12.57 -22.20 4.53
N ALA A 155 12.20 -23.46 4.78
CA ALA A 155 12.72 -24.60 4.02
C ALA A 155 12.39 -24.54 2.53
N GLN A 156 11.19 -24.06 2.16
CA GLN A 156 10.81 -23.84 0.76
C GLN A 156 11.68 -22.76 0.11
N VAL A 157 11.90 -21.64 0.81
CA VAL A 157 12.75 -20.55 0.36
C VAL A 157 14.19 -21.03 0.17
N GLU A 158 14.76 -21.75 1.14
CA GLU A 158 16.12 -22.29 1.04
C GLU A 158 16.25 -23.27 -0.13
N ALA A 159 15.30 -24.19 -0.27
CA ALA A 159 15.34 -25.19 -1.34
C ALA A 159 15.28 -24.52 -2.72
N PHE A 160 14.43 -23.52 -2.90
CA PHE A 160 14.33 -22.79 -4.16
C PHE A 160 15.61 -21.98 -4.44
N ALA A 161 16.09 -21.21 -3.46
CA ALA A 161 17.29 -20.40 -3.61
C ALA A 161 18.50 -21.29 -3.96
N ALA A 162 18.74 -22.38 -3.22
CA ALA A 162 19.84 -23.30 -3.49
C ALA A 162 19.76 -23.94 -4.88
N ALA A 163 18.56 -24.18 -5.41
CA ALA A 163 18.38 -24.82 -6.71
C ALA A 163 18.41 -23.85 -7.90
N LYS A 164 18.01 -22.58 -7.71
CA LYS A 164 17.72 -21.66 -8.83
C LYS A 164 18.50 -20.35 -8.78
N PHE A 165 18.87 -19.85 -7.60
CA PHE A 165 19.60 -18.58 -7.50
C PHE A 165 21.05 -18.78 -7.94
N ALA A 166 21.60 -17.73 -8.53
CA ALA A 166 23.04 -17.54 -8.63
C ALA A 166 23.50 -16.62 -7.48
N ASP A 167 24.81 -16.61 -7.20
CA ASP A 167 25.42 -15.70 -6.21
C ASP A 167 25.01 -14.24 -6.45
N HIS A 168 24.94 -13.85 -7.73
CA HIS A 168 24.40 -12.58 -8.18
C HIS A 168 23.06 -12.78 -8.88
N THR A 169 21.97 -12.63 -8.13
CA THR A 169 20.60 -12.67 -8.66
C THR A 169 19.95 -11.29 -8.56
N LEU A 170 19.44 -10.77 -9.67
CA LEU A 170 18.63 -9.55 -9.72
C LEU A 170 17.17 -9.88 -9.34
N GLY A 171 16.58 -9.13 -8.41
CA GLY A 171 15.18 -9.27 -8.04
C GLY A 171 14.30 -8.29 -8.80
N LEU A 172 13.18 -8.76 -9.33
CA LEU A 172 12.13 -7.96 -9.95
C LEU A 172 10.81 -8.17 -9.22
N GLN A 173 10.16 -7.08 -8.84
CA GLN A 173 8.80 -7.11 -8.31
C GLN A 173 7.86 -6.30 -9.20
N LEU A 174 6.87 -7.00 -9.79
CA LEU A 174 5.84 -6.41 -10.63
C LEU A 174 4.46 -6.66 -10.01
N ARG A 175 3.59 -5.65 -10.08
CA ARG A 175 2.20 -5.72 -9.60
C ARG A 175 1.26 -5.33 -10.72
N GLY A 176 0.62 -6.33 -11.34
CA GLY A 176 -0.25 -6.13 -12.48
C GLY A 176 -1.72 -6.20 -12.16
N SER A 177 -2.16 -7.08 -11.24
CA SER A 177 -3.58 -7.15 -10.87
C SER A 177 -4.02 -5.92 -10.07
N ASP A 178 -5.34 -5.66 -10.04
CA ASP A 178 -6.11 -4.85 -9.06
C ASP A 178 -5.39 -3.69 -8.31
N LYS A 179 -4.47 -2.99 -8.98
CA LYS A 179 -3.73 -1.86 -8.41
C LYS A 179 -4.59 -0.61 -8.57
N PHE A 180 -5.10 -0.09 -7.45
CA PHE A 180 -5.95 1.09 -7.38
C PHE A 180 -5.32 2.20 -6.53
N ASP A 181 -5.79 3.44 -6.71
CA ASP A 181 -5.37 4.57 -5.87
C ASP A 181 -6.14 4.59 -4.55
N PHE A 182 -5.46 4.19 -3.47
CA PHE A 182 -5.97 4.25 -2.10
C PHE A 182 -5.78 5.63 -1.44
N GLY A 183 -5.66 6.69 -2.24
CA GLY A 183 -5.31 8.01 -1.76
C GLY A 183 -3.81 8.15 -1.50
N VAL A 184 -2.97 7.39 -2.21
CA VAL A 184 -1.51 7.54 -2.26
C VAL A 184 -1.05 8.34 -3.49
N GLY A 185 -1.96 8.54 -4.46
CA GLY A 185 -1.76 9.40 -5.61
C GLY A 185 -1.48 8.64 -6.89
N PRO A 186 -1.65 9.29 -8.04
CA PRO A 186 -1.58 8.64 -9.34
C PRO A 186 -0.20 8.03 -9.62
N ASN A 187 0.88 8.63 -9.13
CA ASN A 187 2.23 8.14 -9.34
C ASN A 187 2.47 6.79 -8.66
N LEU A 188 2.15 6.66 -7.37
CA LEU A 188 2.33 5.41 -6.61
C LEU A 188 1.33 4.32 -6.97
N SER A 189 0.16 4.73 -7.45
CA SER A 189 -0.93 3.81 -7.82
C SER A 189 -0.82 3.29 -9.24
N ARG A 190 0.08 3.87 -10.06
CA ARG A 190 0.27 3.47 -11.46
C ARG A 190 0.81 2.03 -11.55
N LYS A 191 0.22 1.24 -12.43
CA LYS A 191 0.81 -0.04 -12.89
C LYS A 191 2.04 0.27 -13.75
N ILE A 192 3.16 -0.33 -13.40
CA ILE A 192 4.39 -0.26 -14.21
C ILE A 192 4.37 -1.52 -15.07
N VAL A 193 4.32 -1.36 -16.39
CA VAL A 193 4.26 -2.50 -17.32
C VAL A 193 5.67 -3.10 -17.51
N PRO A 194 5.80 -4.38 -17.90
CA PRO A 194 7.11 -5.02 -18.05
C PRO A 194 8.11 -4.25 -18.92
N GLU A 195 7.65 -3.61 -19.99
CA GLU A 195 8.48 -2.86 -20.93
C GLU A 195 9.18 -1.66 -20.28
N GLU A 196 8.60 -1.09 -19.21
CA GLU A 196 9.23 -0.01 -18.44
C GLU A 196 10.37 -0.52 -17.56
N TYR A 197 10.44 -1.83 -17.26
CA TYR A 197 11.56 -2.41 -16.54
C TYR A 197 12.77 -2.67 -17.45
N PHE A 198 12.56 -2.93 -18.74
CA PHE A 198 13.62 -3.41 -19.64
C PHE A 198 14.86 -2.51 -19.67
N PRO A 199 14.75 -1.17 -19.83
CA PRO A 199 15.94 -0.31 -19.85
C PRO A 199 16.74 -0.34 -18.54
N HIS A 200 16.09 -0.66 -17.42
CA HIS A 200 16.75 -0.78 -16.12
C HIS A 200 17.39 -2.14 -15.92
N ILE A 201 16.73 -3.21 -16.39
CA ILE A 201 17.30 -4.56 -16.41
C ILE A 201 18.53 -4.58 -17.32
N ASP A 202 18.43 -4.09 -18.54
CA ASP A 202 19.52 -4.08 -19.53
C ASP A 202 20.75 -3.34 -19.00
N ARG A 203 20.52 -2.16 -18.39
CA ARG A 203 21.59 -1.37 -17.76
C ARG A 203 22.24 -2.11 -16.60
N TYR A 204 21.42 -2.78 -15.77
CA TYR A 204 21.93 -3.53 -14.62
C TYR A 204 22.78 -4.72 -15.06
N LEU A 205 22.30 -5.52 -16.01
CA LEU A 205 23.02 -6.68 -16.56
C LEU A 205 24.31 -6.27 -17.28
N ALA A 206 24.29 -5.16 -18.03
CA ALA A 206 25.48 -4.63 -18.68
C ALA A 206 26.56 -4.19 -17.67
N ALA A 207 26.14 -3.66 -16.51
CA ALA A 207 27.05 -3.26 -15.44
C ALA A 207 27.51 -4.44 -14.55
N HIS A 208 26.78 -5.54 -14.54
CA HIS A 208 27.02 -6.71 -13.70
C HIS A 208 26.96 -7.99 -14.55
N PRO A 209 27.98 -8.26 -15.38
CA PRO A 209 27.99 -9.43 -16.28
C PRO A 209 28.00 -10.78 -15.55
N ASP A 210 28.27 -10.79 -14.25
CA ASP A 210 28.16 -11.94 -13.34
C ASP A 210 26.72 -12.25 -12.90
N CYS A 211 25.77 -11.35 -13.16
CA CYS A 211 24.35 -11.53 -12.86
C CYS A 211 23.66 -12.44 -13.89
N THR A 212 23.66 -13.75 -13.66
CA THR A 212 23.11 -14.74 -14.60
C THR A 212 21.65 -15.13 -14.32
N ARG A 213 21.05 -14.61 -13.25
CA ARG A 213 19.66 -14.93 -12.85
C ARG A 213 18.86 -13.68 -12.52
N ILE A 214 17.60 -13.69 -12.94
CA ILE A 214 16.59 -12.67 -12.66
C ILE A 214 15.43 -13.36 -11.94
N PHE A 215 15.28 -13.13 -10.63
CA PHE A 215 14.15 -13.61 -9.88
C PHE A 215 12.96 -12.67 -10.04
N VAL A 216 11.83 -13.19 -10.52
CA VAL A 216 10.62 -12.41 -10.80
C VAL A 216 9.50 -12.81 -9.84
N ALA A 217 9.06 -11.86 -9.03
CA ALA A 217 7.85 -11.93 -8.23
C ALA A 217 6.75 -11.08 -8.89
N THR A 218 5.72 -11.74 -9.41
CA THR A 218 4.57 -11.08 -10.04
C THR A 218 3.30 -11.87 -9.76
N ASP A 219 2.16 -11.18 -9.86
CA ASP A 219 0.84 -11.79 -9.82
C ASP A 219 0.21 -11.98 -11.20
N GLN A 220 0.94 -11.67 -12.29
CA GLN A 220 0.43 -11.81 -13.66
C GLN A 220 1.26 -12.78 -14.49
N ARG A 221 0.62 -13.86 -14.96
CA ARG A 221 1.25 -14.86 -15.81
C ARG A 221 1.69 -14.27 -17.15
N GLN A 222 0.88 -13.40 -17.73
CA GLN A 222 1.18 -12.71 -18.97
C GLN A 222 2.46 -11.87 -18.88
N TRP A 223 2.70 -11.23 -17.74
CA TRP A 223 3.89 -10.38 -17.54
C TRP A 223 5.15 -11.22 -17.32
N LEU A 224 5.02 -12.34 -16.60
CA LEU A 224 6.11 -13.30 -16.46
C LEU A 224 6.55 -13.82 -17.84
N LYS A 225 5.60 -14.22 -18.71
CA LYS A 225 5.90 -14.67 -20.08
C LYS A 225 6.60 -13.62 -20.93
N VAL A 226 6.22 -12.35 -20.78
CA VAL A 226 6.88 -11.22 -21.48
C VAL A 226 8.34 -11.10 -21.04
N LEU A 227 8.63 -11.22 -19.74
CA LEU A 227 10.00 -11.22 -19.20
C LEU A 227 10.80 -12.44 -19.65
N GLU A 228 10.21 -13.64 -19.61
CA GLU A 228 10.85 -14.88 -20.07
C GLU A 228 11.23 -14.81 -21.55
N ALA A 229 10.38 -14.20 -22.39
CA ALA A 229 10.66 -14.00 -23.80
C ALA A 229 11.76 -12.95 -24.05
N ALA A 230 11.79 -11.88 -23.25
CA ALA A 230 12.80 -10.82 -23.37
C ALA A 230 14.18 -11.24 -22.84
N TYR A 231 14.22 -12.09 -21.81
CA TYR A 231 15.44 -12.52 -21.13
C TYR A 231 15.49 -14.05 -21.00
N PRO A 232 15.61 -14.77 -22.14
CA PRO A 232 15.64 -16.23 -22.14
C PRO A 232 16.77 -16.74 -21.24
N ASP A 233 16.52 -17.84 -20.54
CA ASP A 233 17.44 -18.52 -19.62
C ASP A 233 17.86 -17.73 -18.37
N HIS A 234 17.45 -16.47 -18.21
CA HIS A 234 17.78 -15.67 -17.02
C HIS A 234 16.65 -15.69 -15.99
N VAL A 235 15.41 -15.70 -16.45
CA VAL A 235 14.22 -15.54 -15.60
C VAL A 235 13.92 -16.81 -14.80
N ILE A 236 13.74 -16.64 -13.49
CA ILE A 236 13.24 -17.65 -12.55
C ILE A 236 12.09 -17.06 -11.73
N SER A 237 11.09 -17.86 -11.39
CA SER A 237 9.96 -17.44 -10.55
C SER A 237 9.55 -18.58 -9.62
N TYR A 238 9.04 -18.24 -8.44
CA TYR A 238 8.54 -19.22 -7.46
C TYR A 238 7.04 -19.46 -7.61
N SER A 239 6.27 -18.39 -7.83
CA SER A 239 4.81 -18.42 -7.87
C SER A 239 4.27 -19.18 -9.07
N GLU A 240 3.37 -20.14 -8.81
CA GLU A 240 2.61 -20.83 -9.87
C GLU A 240 1.09 -20.64 -9.68
N ILE A 241 0.63 -20.80 -8.43
CA ILE A 241 -0.79 -20.80 -8.02
C ILE A 241 -1.33 -19.37 -7.85
N SER A 242 -0.45 -18.44 -7.49
CA SER A 242 -0.76 -17.03 -7.23
C SER A 242 -0.75 -16.18 -8.50
N LEU A 243 -0.30 -16.74 -9.64
CA LEU A 243 -0.36 -16.07 -10.94
C LEU A 243 -1.79 -16.01 -11.48
N SER A 244 -2.21 -14.82 -11.90
CA SER A 244 -3.46 -14.56 -12.60
C SER A 244 -3.24 -14.47 -14.11
N ASP A 245 -4.22 -14.92 -14.89
CA ASP A 245 -4.29 -14.73 -16.35
C ASP A 245 -5.15 -13.52 -16.73
N SER A 246 -5.68 -12.79 -15.73
CA SER A 246 -6.49 -11.57 -15.91
C SER A 246 -5.94 -10.43 -15.04
N ASP A 247 -6.62 -9.29 -15.06
CA ASP A 247 -6.35 -8.16 -14.17
C ASP A 247 -6.91 -8.35 -12.75
N ASP A 248 -7.62 -9.46 -12.50
CA ASP A 248 -8.15 -9.81 -11.19
C ASP A 248 -7.07 -10.43 -10.31
N ASN A 249 -7.16 -10.15 -9.02
CA ASN A 249 -6.25 -10.77 -8.06
C ASN A 249 -6.59 -12.24 -7.79
N SER A 250 -5.58 -13.10 -7.85
CA SER A 250 -5.71 -14.53 -7.55
C SER A 250 -6.11 -14.81 -6.09
N PHE A 251 -5.81 -13.93 -5.12
CA PHE A 251 -6.21 -14.15 -3.73
C PHE A 251 -7.73 -14.08 -3.51
N ASN A 252 -8.49 -13.50 -4.45
CA ASN A 252 -9.97 -13.49 -4.39
C ASN A 252 -10.59 -14.84 -4.76
N ARG A 253 -9.83 -15.74 -5.38
CA ARG A 253 -10.30 -17.07 -5.76
C ARG A 253 -10.46 -17.96 -4.53
N GLN A 254 -11.44 -18.85 -4.57
CA GLN A 254 -11.82 -19.65 -3.40
C GLN A 254 -10.99 -20.92 -3.21
N ASP A 255 -10.30 -21.40 -4.26
CA ASP A 255 -9.44 -22.58 -4.24
C ASP A 255 -8.04 -22.25 -3.69
N LYS A 256 -7.36 -23.21 -3.05
CA LYS A 256 -5.92 -23.13 -2.68
C LYS A 256 -5.51 -21.85 -1.91
N LYS A 257 -6.41 -21.31 -1.08
CA LYS A 257 -6.22 -20.06 -0.35
C LYS A 257 -4.95 -20.04 0.50
N ALA A 258 -4.75 -21.07 1.32
CA ALA A 258 -3.57 -21.16 2.18
C ALA A 258 -2.27 -21.28 1.36
N ALA A 259 -2.29 -22.09 0.29
CA ALA A 259 -1.11 -22.27 -0.56
C ALA A 259 -0.66 -20.95 -1.23
N ARG A 260 -1.59 -20.11 -1.70
CA ARG A 260 -1.25 -18.79 -2.28
C ARG A 260 -0.58 -17.87 -1.25
N GLY A 261 -1.01 -17.93 0.00
CA GLY A 261 -0.36 -17.18 1.07
C GLY A 261 1.10 -17.61 1.26
N GLY A 262 1.35 -18.92 1.21
CA GLY A 262 2.70 -19.49 1.24
C GLY A 262 3.58 -19.01 0.08
N GLU A 263 3.06 -19.02 -1.14
CA GLU A 263 3.80 -18.55 -2.33
C GLU A 263 4.18 -17.07 -2.24
N VAL A 264 3.23 -16.19 -1.91
CA VAL A 264 3.50 -14.75 -1.79
C VAL A 264 4.53 -14.45 -0.69
N LEU A 265 4.55 -15.24 0.39
CA LEU A 265 5.59 -15.13 1.41
C LEU A 265 6.96 -15.59 0.92
N CYS A 266 7.00 -16.69 0.16
CA CYS A 266 8.25 -17.16 -0.44
C CYS A 266 8.80 -16.13 -1.43
N ASP A 267 7.95 -15.54 -2.29
CA ASP A 267 8.33 -14.45 -3.19
C ASP A 267 8.95 -13.27 -2.42
N MET A 268 8.29 -12.79 -1.37
CA MET A 268 8.79 -11.70 -0.54
C MET A 268 10.16 -12.02 0.09
N LEU A 269 10.31 -13.23 0.64
CA LEU A 269 11.57 -13.67 1.25
C LEU A 269 12.68 -13.83 0.21
N LEU A 270 12.39 -14.40 -0.95
CA LEU A 270 13.35 -14.55 -2.06
C LEU A 270 13.79 -13.19 -2.63
N LEU A 271 12.87 -12.22 -2.78
CA LEU A 271 13.22 -10.84 -3.16
C LEU A 271 14.22 -10.21 -2.19
N SER A 272 14.03 -10.43 -0.87
CA SER A 272 14.93 -9.90 0.16
C SER A 272 16.36 -10.45 0.10
N ARG A 273 16.57 -11.57 -0.62
CA ARG A 273 17.88 -12.24 -0.80
C ARG A 273 18.57 -11.90 -2.11
N CYS A 274 17.91 -11.17 -3.00
CA CYS A 274 18.51 -10.73 -4.25
C CYS A 274 19.63 -9.72 -3.99
N ARG A 275 20.54 -9.55 -4.95
CA ARG A 275 21.65 -8.60 -4.84
C ARG A 275 21.22 -7.14 -5.07
N HIS A 276 20.18 -6.96 -5.86
CA HIS A 276 19.54 -5.69 -6.15
C HIS A 276 18.05 -5.94 -6.44
N LEU A 277 17.19 -4.96 -6.18
CA LEU A 277 15.75 -5.06 -6.41
C LEU A 277 15.23 -3.92 -7.31
N ILE A 278 14.65 -4.26 -8.46
CA ILE A 278 13.84 -3.30 -9.25
C ILE A 278 12.37 -3.61 -8.97
N LYS A 279 11.63 -2.64 -8.45
CA LYS A 279 10.25 -2.84 -7.99
C LYS A 279 9.32 -1.75 -8.50
N CYS A 280 8.03 -2.06 -8.44
CA CYS A 280 6.98 -1.04 -8.40
C CYS A 280 6.54 -0.82 -6.95
N HIS A 281 5.75 0.21 -6.70
CA HIS A 281 5.15 0.47 -5.40
C HIS A 281 4.07 -0.58 -5.08
N ALA A 282 4.42 -1.55 -4.25
CA ALA A 282 3.54 -2.63 -3.77
C ALA A 282 4.06 -3.21 -2.44
N ALA A 283 3.15 -3.78 -1.65
CA ALA A 283 3.44 -4.29 -0.31
C ALA A 283 4.55 -5.36 -0.28
N VAL A 284 4.54 -6.29 -1.25
CA VAL A 284 5.51 -7.40 -1.34
C VAL A 284 6.94 -6.88 -1.44
N GLY A 285 7.21 -5.99 -2.40
CA GLY A 285 8.54 -5.41 -2.59
C GLY A 285 8.96 -4.51 -1.43
N GLU A 286 8.02 -3.78 -0.83
CA GLU A 286 8.32 -2.93 0.32
C GLU A 286 8.70 -3.74 1.56
N MET A 287 7.99 -4.84 1.84
CA MET A 287 8.30 -5.71 2.97
C MET A 287 9.63 -6.47 2.77
N ALA A 288 10.01 -6.77 1.52
CA ALA A 288 11.34 -7.31 1.23
C ALA A 288 12.46 -6.33 1.64
N LEU A 289 12.27 -5.02 1.46
CA LEU A 289 13.20 -3.98 1.92
C LEU A 289 13.19 -3.79 3.44
N VAL A 290 12.07 -4.10 4.12
CA VAL A 290 12.04 -4.16 5.59
C VAL A 290 12.85 -5.36 6.10
N LEU A 291 12.83 -6.50 5.40
CA LEU A 291 13.60 -7.68 5.78
C LEU A 291 15.10 -7.52 5.55
N ASN A 292 15.51 -6.90 4.44
CA ASN A 292 16.92 -6.67 4.13
C ASN A 292 17.21 -5.16 4.09
N ARG A 293 17.92 -4.67 5.12
CA ARG A 293 18.22 -3.24 5.30
C ARG A 293 19.11 -2.69 4.22
N ASP A 294 20.05 -3.50 3.77
CA ASP A 294 21.13 -3.07 2.90
C ASP A 294 20.86 -3.44 1.44
N LEU A 295 19.66 -3.95 1.12
CA LEU A 295 19.24 -4.32 -0.23
C LEU A 295 19.17 -3.07 -1.11
N PRO A 296 20.09 -2.89 -2.07
CA PRO A 296 20.02 -1.78 -3.00
C PRO A 296 18.80 -1.96 -3.90
N PHE A 297 18.09 -0.87 -4.20
CA PHE A 297 16.85 -0.97 -4.96
C PHE A 297 16.58 0.24 -5.87
N LEU A 298 15.68 0.02 -6.83
CA LEU A 298 15.10 1.04 -7.68
C LEU A 298 13.57 0.90 -7.67
N ASP A 299 12.87 1.95 -7.27
CA ASP A 299 11.40 2.02 -7.36
C ASP A 299 10.97 2.81 -8.60
N LEU A 300 10.40 2.12 -9.58
CA LEU A 300 10.01 2.73 -10.85
C LEU A 300 8.81 3.68 -10.72
N ASN A 301 7.99 3.55 -9.68
CA ASN A 301 6.92 4.53 -9.42
C ASN A 301 7.47 5.90 -8.99
N TYR A 302 8.71 5.96 -8.50
CA TYR A 302 9.41 7.21 -8.18
C TYR A 302 10.39 7.65 -9.26
N ALA A 303 11.16 6.72 -9.83
CA ALA A 303 12.17 7.01 -10.85
C ALA A 303 11.55 7.54 -12.14
N GLU A 304 10.38 7.02 -12.51
CA GLU A 304 9.64 7.45 -13.69
C GLU A 304 8.39 8.20 -13.25
N GLN A 305 8.52 9.49 -12.94
CA GLN A 305 7.35 10.35 -12.72
C GLN A 305 6.76 10.78 -14.09
N PRO A 306 5.65 10.19 -14.57
CA PRO A 306 5.08 10.54 -15.88
C PRO A 306 4.60 12.00 -15.94
N MET A 307 4.39 12.64 -14.79
CA MET A 307 3.82 13.99 -14.67
C MET A 307 4.78 15.11 -15.08
N ILE A 308 6.09 14.87 -15.15
CA ILE A 308 7.09 15.92 -15.49
C ILE A 308 7.40 15.96 -17.00
N ALA A 309 7.29 14.82 -17.70
CA ALA A 309 7.79 14.70 -19.08
C ALA A 309 6.70 14.73 -20.15
N ARG A 310 5.55 14.06 -19.97
CA ARG A 310 4.55 13.88 -21.05
C ARG A 310 3.49 14.98 -21.14
N SER A 311 3.33 15.81 -20.11
CA SER A 311 2.34 16.90 -20.09
C SER A 311 2.83 18.19 -20.75
N ARG A 312 4.10 18.31 -21.16
CA ARG A 312 4.67 19.56 -21.71
C ARG A 312 3.93 20.12 -22.96
N PRO A 313 3.54 19.31 -23.97
CA PRO A 313 2.83 19.82 -25.13
C PRO A 313 1.36 20.13 -24.83
N ALA A 314 0.67 19.25 -24.09
CA ALA A 314 -0.73 19.46 -23.68
C ALA A 314 -0.88 20.67 -22.75
N ARG A 315 0.12 20.95 -21.91
CA ARG A 315 0.16 22.12 -21.01
C ARG A 315 0.19 23.44 -21.78
N LEU A 316 0.85 23.52 -22.94
CA LEU A 316 0.82 24.74 -23.76
C LEU A 316 -0.58 25.09 -24.28
N ILE A 317 -1.41 24.06 -24.53
CA ILE A 317 -2.77 24.22 -25.06
C ILE A 317 -3.79 24.38 -23.92
N ALA A 318 -3.69 23.56 -22.87
CA ALA A 318 -4.66 23.49 -21.80
C ALA A 318 -4.44 24.54 -20.70
N ALA A 319 -3.21 24.99 -20.45
CA ALA A 319 -2.93 25.97 -19.39
C ALA A 319 -3.68 27.30 -19.60
N PRO A 320 -3.71 27.91 -20.79
CA PRO A 320 -4.50 29.14 -21.01
C PRO A 320 -5.99 28.97 -20.71
N LEU A 321 -6.58 27.83 -21.07
CA LEU A 321 -7.99 27.50 -20.82
C LEU A 321 -8.27 27.31 -19.33
N ILE A 322 -7.36 26.64 -18.61
CA ILE A 322 -7.45 26.42 -17.17
C ILE A 322 -7.31 27.76 -16.42
N TRP A 323 -6.38 28.62 -16.84
CA TRP A 323 -6.22 29.98 -16.32
C TRP A 323 -7.49 30.82 -16.52
N LEU A 324 -8.10 30.74 -17.70
CA LEU A 324 -9.35 31.42 -18.01
C LEU A 324 -10.49 30.90 -17.13
N ALA A 325 -10.64 29.58 -16.99
CA ALA A 325 -11.66 28.95 -16.14
C ALA A 325 -11.51 29.36 -14.67
N ALA A 326 -10.28 29.37 -14.14
CA ALA A 326 -10.00 29.79 -12.78
C ALA A 326 -10.18 31.31 -12.56
N ARG A 327 -9.90 32.16 -13.56
CA ARG A 327 -10.25 33.59 -13.50
C ARG A 327 -11.75 33.82 -13.49
N ILE A 328 -12.50 33.13 -14.35
CA ILE A 328 -13.96 33.18 -14.38
C ILE A 328 -14.49 32.75 -13.01
N TRP A 329 -13.96 31.65 -12.46
CA TRP A 329 -14.29 31.19 -11.12
C TRP A 329 -14.08 32.28 -10.06
N SER A 330 -12.91 32.91 -10.00
CA SER A 330 -12.63 33.96 -9.01
C SER A 330 -13.48 35.21 -9.18
N ILE A 331 -13.96 35.51 -10.39
CA ILE A 331 -14.94 36.59 -10.62
C ILE A 331 -16.31 36.18 -10.09
N VAL A 332 -16.74 34.95 -10.39
CA VAL A 332 -18.04 34.38 -9.98
C VAL A 332 -18.12 34.26 -8.45
N ALA A 333 -17.05 33.78 -7.80
CA ALA A 333 -16.91 33.71 -6.35
C ALA A 333 -17.03 35.09 -5.68
N ARG A 334 -16.32 36.10 -6.20
CA ARG A 334 -16.38 37.48 -5.67
C ARG A 334 -17.75 38.13 -5.82
N LYS A 335 -18.57 37.70 -6.77
CA LYS A 335 -19.95 38.18 -6.98
C LYS A 335 -20.98 37.52 -6.05
N GLY A 336 -20.56 36.79 -5.02
CA GLY A 336 -21.45 36.27 -3.97
C GLY A 336 -22.16 34.96 -4.33
N LEU A 337 -21.75 34.29 -5.41
CA LEU A 337 -22.04 32.88 -5.58
C LEU A 337 -21.14 32.13 -4.59
N ALA A 338 -21.69 31.17 -3.85
CA ALA A 338 -21.07 30.46 -2.72
C ALA A 338 -19.91 29.54 -3.14
N LEU A 339 -18.98 30.10 -3.91
CA LEU A 339 -17.74 29.50 -4.40
C LEU A 339 -16.59 30.11 -3.60
N ASP A 340 -15.63 29.27 -3.25
CA ASP A 340 -14.38 29.74 -2.63
C ASP A 340 -13.51 30.40 -3.70
N PRO A 341 -12.85 31.53 -3.42
CA PRO A 341 -11.98 32.18 -4.41
C PRO A 341 -10.73 31.34 -4.70
N VAL A 342 -10.30 31.27 -5.96
CA VAL A 342 -8.96 30.77 -6.30
C VAL A 342 -7.94 31.80 -5.82
N VAL A 343 -7.02 31.38 -4.97
CA VAL A 343 -6.04 32.24 -4.27
C VAL A 343 -4.79 32.44 -5.10
N SER A 344 -4.33 31.41 -5.81
CA SER A 344 -3.21 31.54 -6.74
C SER A 344 -3.23 30.46 -7.81
N ILE A 345 -2.63 30.79 -8.94
CA ILE A 345 -2.26 29.85 -9.99
C ILE A 345 -0.80 30.18 -10.28
N ASP A 346 0.11 29.30 -9.90
CA ASP A 346 1.50 29.39 -10.35
C ASP A 346 1.73 28.39 -11.48
N GLY A 347 2.89 28.46 -12.14
CA GLY A 347 3.19 27.63 -13.29
C GLY A 347 2.92 26.13 -13.05
N SER A 348 2.95 25.64 -11.81
CA SER A 348 2.85 24.23 -11.41
C SER A 348 1.62 23.87 -10.58
N GLU A 349 0.90 24.83 -10.00
CA GLU A 349 -0.11 24.57 -8.95
C GLU A 349 -1.31 25.53 -8.99
N ILE A 350 -2.52 25.02 -8.71
CA ILE A 350 -3.73 25.82 -8.45
C ILE A 350 -4.08 25.73 -6.96
N ARG A 351 -4.19 26.88 -6.27
CA ARG A 351 -4.57 26.96 -4.85
C ARG A 351 -5.92 27.65 -4.65
N VAL A 352 -6.81 27.03 -3.87
CA VAL A 352 -8.16 27.55 -3.55
C VAL A 352 -8.23 27.96 -2.08
N GLY A 353 -8.91 29.07 -1.79
CA GLY A 353 -8.91 29.69 -0.46
C GLY A 353 -9.63 28.89 0.62
N LYS A 354 -9.22 29.11 1.87
CA LYS A 354 -9.89 28.58 3.06
C LYS A 354 -11.25 29.28 3.22
N GLY A 355 -12.32 28.67 2.71
CA GLY A 355 -13.68 29.08 3.06
C GLY A 355 -13.92 28.99 4.57
N LYS A 356 -14.90 29.74 5.10
CA LYS A 356 -15.40 29.51 6.46
C LYS A 356 -15.86 28.05 6.54
N GLY A 357 -15.19 27.25 7.38
CA GLY A 357 -15.48 25.82 7.50
C GLY A 357 -16.98 25.57 7.64
N ARG A 358 -17.52 24.66 6.82
CA ARG A 358 -18.93 24.29 6.89
C ARG A 358 -19.18 23.55 8.20
N SER A 359 -20.24 23.90 8.92
CA SER A 359 -20.63 23.19 10.14
C SER A 359 -21.06 21.77 9.81
N ILE A 360 -20.56 20.81 10.59
CA ILE A 360 -21.03 19.43 10.60
C ILE A 360 -22.51 19.45 11.00
N ASN A 361 -23.38 18.76 10.24
CA ASN A 361 -24.74 18.52 10.69
C ASN A 361 -24.70 17.53 11.86
N THR A 362 -24.72 18.05 13.08
CA THR A 362 -24.55 17.28 14.32
C THR A 362 -25.71 16.32 14.63
N ARG A 363 -26.82 16.40 13.88
CA ARG A 363 -28.02 15.59 14.14
C ARG A 363 -28.00 14.21 13.48
N THR A 364 -27.23 14.02 12.40
CA THR A 364 -27.24 12.77 11.61
C THR A 364 -25.90 12.05 11.56
N GLY A 365 -24.82 12.64 12.07
CA GLY A 365 -23.48 12.03 12.07
C GLY A 365 -22.91 11.72 10.67
N ALA A 366 -23.59 12.14 9.60
CA ALA A 366 -23.19 11.86 8.23
C ALA A 366 -22.19 12.90 7.74
N THR A 367 -21.00 12.46 7.32
CA THR A 367 -20.17 13.24 6.38
C THR A 367 -20.93 13.42 5.07
N GLU A 368 -20.79 14.57 4.40
CA GLU A 368 -21.53 15.09 3.23
C GLU A 368 -21.56 14.20 1.94
N PHE A 369 -21.67 12.88 2.03
CA PHE A 369 -22.14 12.03 0.92
C PHE A 369 -23.68 11.94 0.85
N ALA A 370 -24.39 12.81 1.58
CA ALA A 370 -25.85 12.88 1.56
C ALA A 370 -26.39 13.68 0.36
N ALA A 371 -27.27 13.01 -0.39
CA ALA A 371 -28.18 13.45 -1.47
C ALA A 371 -27.58 14.36 -2.57
N ARG A 372 -27.69 13.94 -3.84
CA ARG A 372 -27.34 14.77 -5.01
C ARG A 372 -28.03 16.13 -4.89
N ALA A 373 -27.23 17.20 -4.93
CA ALA A 373 -27.77 18.55 -4.90
C ALA A 373 -28.76 18.75 -6.07
N PRO A 374 -29.87 19.48 -5.88
CA PRO A 374 -30.79 19.80 -6.97
C PRO A 374 -30.02 20.40 -8.14
N VAL A 375 -30.35 19.97 -9.36
CA VAL A 375 -29.71 20.46 -10.58
C VAL A 375 -29.83 21.99 -10.63
N PHE A 376 -28.74 22.67 -10.97
CA PHE A 376 -28.60 24.13 -10.96
C PHE A 376 -28.67 24.83 -9.59
N SER A 377 -28.74 24.11 -8.48
CA SER A 377 -28.52 24.72 -7.16
C SER A 377 -27.11 25.30 -7.07
N LYS A 378 -26.91 26.30 -6.20
CA LYS A 378 -25.57 26.86 -5.92
C LYS A 378 -24.56 25.78 -5.55
N ARG A 379 -25.02 24.72 -4.87
CA ARG A 379 -24.22 23.52 -4.51
C ARG A 379 -23.87 22.68 -5.73
N PHE A 380 -24.83 22.36 -6.60
CA PHE A 380 -24.59 21.62 -7.85
C PHE A 380 -23.58 22.33 -8.75
N VAL A 381 -23.72 23.66 -8.90
CA VAL A 381 -22.79 24.46 -9.70
C VAL A 381 -21.41 24.46 -9.06
N SER A 382 -21.30 24.67 -7.73
CA SER A 382 -20.01 24.64 -7.03
C SER A 382 -19.29 23.29 -7.13
N ASP A 383 -20.01 22.19 -6.89
CA ASP A 383 -19.45 20.85 -6.90
C ASP A 383 -19.06 20.40 -8.32
N GLY A 384 -19.87 20.76 -9.33
CA GLY A 384 -19.56 20.48 -10.74
C GLY A 384 -18.32 21.23 -11.24
N PHE A 385 -18.19 22.50 -10.85
CA PHE A 385 -17.01 23.29 -11.16
C PHE A 385 -15.77 22.76 -10.41
N ASP A 386 -15.86 22.41 -9.12
CA ASP A 386 -14.72 21.84 -8.35
C ASP A 386 -14.25 20.52 -8.95
N TRP A 387 -15.20 19.66 -9.33
CA TRP A 387 -14.90 18.43 -10.06
C TRP A 387 -14.18 18.70 -11.39
N LEU A 388 -14.63 19.68 -12.17
CA LEU A 388 -14.00 20.06 -13.44
C LEU A 388 -12.57 20.56 -13.22
N LEU A 389 -12.32 21.42 -12.22
CA LEU A 389 -10.98 21.90 -11.91
C LEU A 389 -10.08 20.79 -11.35
N ARG A 390 -10.59 19.82 -10.59
CA ARG A 390 -9.81 18.65 -10.17
C ARG A 390 -9.45 17.77 -11.36
N LYS A 391 -10.37 17.56 -12.29
CA LYS A 391 -10.13 16.78 -13.50
C LYS A 391 -9.14 17.47 -14.45
N LEU A 392 -9.31 18.76 -14.69
CA LEU A 392 -8.41 19.54 -15.56
C LEU A 392 -7.06 19.84 -14.89
N GLY A 393 -7.09 20.17 -13.60
CA GLY A 393 -5.90 20.33 -12.76
C GLY A 393 -5.06 19.06 -12.77
N GLY A 394 -5.66 17.90 -12.46
CA GLY A 394 -4.95 16.62 -12.48
C GLY A 394 -4.36 16.21 -13.84
N LEU A 395 -4.77 16.83 -14.94
CA LEU A 395 -4.19 16.60 -16.28
C LEU A 395 -2.96 17.47 -16.56
N CYS A 396 -2.78 18.60 -15.87
CA CYS A 396 -1.81 19.65 -16.26
C CYS A 396 -1.02 20.30 -15.10
N PHE A 397 -1.51 20.21 -13.86
CA PHE A 397 -1.01 20.90 -12.67
C PHE A 397 -1.08 19.99 -11.43
N GLY A 398 -0.30 20.31 -10.40
CA GLY A 398 -0.65 19.88 -9.04
C GLY A 398 -1.92 20.58 -8.59
N TYR A 399 -2.87 19.85 -7.98
CA TYR A 399 -4.06 20.44 -7.36
C TYR A 399 -4.00 20.20 -5.85
N ALA A 400 -3.90 21.29 -5.07
CA ALA A 400 -3.92 21.25 -3.62
C ALA A 400 -5.34 21.55 -3.11
N PRO A 401 -6.06 20.56 -2.54
CA PRO A 401 -7.42 20.75 -2.05
C PRO A 401 -7.48 21.60 -0.77
N ARG A 402 -8.70 22.03 -0.42
CA ARG A 402 -9.05 22.78 0.79
C ARG A 402 -8.24 22.34 2.02
N GLY A 403 -7.40 23.24 2.55
CA GLY A 403 -6.84 23.11 3.89
C GLY A 403 -5.47 22.43 4.01
N SER A 404 -4.78 22.12 2.90
CA SER A 404 -3.36 21.78 2.91
C SER A 404 -2.46 22.97 3.23
#